data_AF-A0A2P4UJI6-F1
#
_entry.id   AF-A0A2P4UJI6-F1
#
_cell.length_a   1.000
_cell.length_b   1.000
_cell.length_c   1.000
_cell.angle_alpha   90.00
_cell.angle_beta   90.00
_cell.angle_gamma   90.00
#
_symmetry.space_group_name_H-M   'P 1'
#
loop_
_entity.id
_entity.type
_entity.pdbx_description
1 polymer ?
#
loop_
_entity_poly.entity_id
_entity_poly.type
_entity_poly.pdbx_seq_one_letter_code
_entity_poly.pdbx_strand_id
1 'polypeptide(L)'
;MAYDDVEAELDRHPDVRECAVTTIRASGGRKVLVAYVVSADPALDAQKVRSFLRGPKVRSARIPRAVILVDELPRRPSGKVAHDDLPLPVLPGEARGGKGAAMGDGERVGVLLGVAAAVALLSLLLTDAIWPGSTDVSAVPGPWSGFFRGLYLAESLAFGLGVAFLMFGYPMLDRFDRPRWLTVLAHLAVGWLLASWWPQDNSYRLTGKTDWGSQAALVYGFNVTLMLAAGVLVAFAFARHRDD
;
A
#
# COMPACT_ATOMS: atom_id res chain seq x y z
N MET A 1 23.60 19.65 4.02
CA MET A 1 22.35 18.88 3.83
C MET A 1 21.24 19.61 4.60
N ALA A 2 19.95 19.27 4.41
CA ALA A 2 18.84 20.10 4.91
C ALA A 2 18.63 20.06 6.43
N TYR A 3 19.35 19.18 7.14
CA TYR A 3 19.13 18.84 8.56
C TYR A 3 20.39 18.95 9.44
N ASP A 4 21.52 19.39 8.87
CA ASP A 4 22.85 19.40 9.51
C ASP A 4 22.87 20.18 10.82
N ASP A 5 22.01 21.19 11.00
CA ASP A 5 21.96 21.98 12.22
C ASP A 5 21.36 21.23 13.41
N VAL A 6 20.42 20.31 13.15
CA VAL A 6 19.81 19.46 14.18
C VAL A 6 20.72 18.27 14.46
N GLU A 7 21.29 17.65 13.43
CA GLU A 7 22.25 16.54 13.58
C GLU A 7 23.50 17.00 14.33
N ALA A 8 24.11 18.13 13.95
CA ALA A 8 25.29 18.65 14.61
C ALA A 8 25.04 19.07 16.07
N GLU A 9 23.80 19.38 16.44
CA GLU A 9 23.47 19.61 17.85
C GLU A 9 23.25 18.28 18.59
N LEU A 10 22.54 17.32 17.99
CA LEU A 10 22.38 15.98 18.57
C LEU A 10 23.72 15.29 18.82
N ASP A 11 24.69 15.43 17.91
CA ASP A 11 26.04 14.88 18.05
C ASP A 11 26.83 15.48 19.24
N ARG A 12 26.36 16.60 19.82
CA ARG A 12 26.95 17.19 21.04
C ARG A 12 26.29 16.68 22.31
N HIS A 13 25.19 15.93 22.21
CA HIS A 13 24.53 15.38 23.39
C HIS A 13 25.40 14.23 23.94
N PRO A 14 25.80 14.26 25.22
CA PRO A 14 26.77 13.29 25.78
C PRO A 14 26.29 11.84 25.67
N ASP A 15 24.97 11.63 25.77
CA ASP A 15 24.36 10.30 25.72
C ASP A 15 23.93 9.86 24.31
N VAL A 16 24.23 10.64 23.26
CA VAL A 16 23.93 10.28 21.86
C VAL A 16 25.18 9.73 21.20
N ARG A 17 25.10 8.49 20.70
CA ARG A 17 26.21 7.84 20.00
C ARG A 17 26.23 8.18 18.52
N GLU A 18 25.06 8.09 17.89
CA GLU A 18 24.84 8.41 16.48
C GLU A 18 23.43 8.97 16.32
N CYS A 19 23.24 9.84 15.32
CA CYS A 19 21.93 10.33 14.96
C CYS A 19 21.73 10.42 13.45
N ALA A 20 20.48 10.35 13.03
CA ALA A 20 20.06 10.69 11.67
C ALA A 20 18.74 11.43 11.73
N VAL A 21 18.62 12.52 10.97
CA VAL A 21 17.41 13.33 10.91
C VAL A 21 16.84 13.27 9.50
N THR A 22 15.54 13.01 9.41
CA THR A 22 14.83 12.97 8.13
C THR A 22 13.44 13.58 8.27
N THR A 23 12.81 13.80 7.13
CA THR A 23 11.42 14.25 7.05
C THR A 23 10.57 13.12 6.53
N ILE A 24 9.48 12.81 7.24
CA ILE A 24 8.46 11.88 6.76
C ILE A 24 7.17 12.63 6.45
N ARG A 25 6.29 12.04 5.65
CA ARG A 25 4.92 12.55 5.48
C ARG A 25 4.00 11.93 6.53
N ALA A 26 3.41 12.77 7.39
CA ALA A 26 2.40 12.39 8.35
C ALA A 26 1.02 12.20 7.69
N SER A 27 0.06 11.60 8.41
CA SER A 27 -1.34 11.53 7.98
C SER A 27 -1.87 12.93 7.62
N GLY A 28 -2.28 13.11 6.36
CA GLY A 28 -2.69 14.41 5.79
C GLY A 28 -1.63 15.12 4.93
N GLY A 29 -0.53 14.44 4.57
CA GLY A 29 0.44 14.94 3.58
C GLY A 29 1.40 16.02 4.10
N ARG A 30 1.34 16.35 5.40
CA ARG A 30 2.28 17.30 6.01
C ARG A 30 3.63 16.63 6.25
N LYS A 31 4.69 17.29 5.78
CA LYS A 31 6.07 16.93 6.11
C LYS A 31 6.36 17.22 7.59
N VAL A 32 6.88 16.24 8.31
CA VAL A 32 7.28 16.36 9.71
C VAL A 32 8.70 15.86 9.89
N LEU A 33 9.46 16.55 10.73
CA LEU A 33 10.84 16.20 11.05
C LEU A 33 10.88 15.11 12.13
N VAL A 34 11.71 14.10 11.90
CA VAL A 34 11.90 12.94 12.78
C VAL A 34 13.40 12.74 12.98
N ALA A 35 13.81 12.53 14.23
CA ALA A 35 15.18 12.17 14.57
C ALA A 35 15.26 10.71 15.02
N TYR A 36 16.24 9.99 14.52
CA TYR A 36 16.62 8.64 14.92
C TYR A 36 17.90 8.76 15.71
N VAL A 37 17.92 8.19 16.90
CA VAL A 37 19.01 8.37 17.84
C VAL A 37 19.44 7.00 18.35
N VAL A 38 20.73 6.71 18.20
CA VAL A 38 21.38 5.59 18.86
C VAL A 38 21.90 6.10 20.20
N SER A 39 21.38 5.54 21.28
CA SER A 39 21.79 5.99 22.62
C SER A 39 23.12 5.37 23.05
N ALA A 40 23.97 6.16 23.70
CA ALA A 40 25.12 5.69 24.48
C ALA A 40 24.72 5.30 25.91
N ASP A 41 23.60 5.82 26.44
CA ASP A 41 23.07 5.54 27.78
C ASP A 41 21.65 4.93 27.70
N PRO A 42 21.39 3.74 28.26
CA PRO A 42 20.04 3.18 28.37
C PRO A 42 19.01 4.10 29.04
N ALA A 43 19.43 5.08 29.84
CA ALA A 43 18.55 6.05 30.49
C ALA A 43 18.12 7.22 29.58
N LEU A 44 18.68 7.36 28.37
CA LEU A 44 18.24 8.39 27.42
C LEU A 44 16.85 8.05 26.90
N ASP A 45 15.96 9.04 26.89
CA ASP A 45 14.62 8.92 26.33
C ASP A 45 14.35 10.02 25.30
N ALA A 46 13.29 9.85 24.50
CA ALA A 46 12.88 10.82 23.48
C ALA A 46 12.57 12.22 24.06
N GLN A 47 12.11 12.31 25.31
CA GLN A 47 11.76 13.58 25.96
C GLN A 47 13.04 14.37 26.31
N LYS A 48 14.07 13.70 26.82
CA LYS A 48 15.38 14.28 27.14
C LYS A 48 16.06 14.82 25.88
N VAL A 49 16.08 14.04 24.81
CA VAL A 49 16.61 14.47 23.50
C VAL A 49 15.87 15.72 22.99
N ARG A 50 14.53 15.73 23.02
CA ARG A 50 13.76 16.90 22.59
C ARG A 50 13.97 18.10 23.49
N SER A 51 14.18 17.90 24.78
CA SER A 51 14.44 18.98 25.74
C SER A 51 15.81 19.60 25.51
N PHE A 52 16.82 18.79 25.20
CA PHE A 52 18.14 19.25 24.79
C PHE A 52 18.08 20.11 23.52
N LEU A 53 17.33 19.67 22.51
CA LEU A 53 17.12 20.43 21.27
C LEU A 53 16.28 21.72 21.43
N ARG A 54 15.65 21.95 22.58
CA ARG A 54 15.00 23.26 22.90
C ARG A 54 16.00 24.32 23.34
N GLY A 55 17.28 23.98 23.44
CA GLY A 55 18.35 24.93 23.72
C GLY A 55 18.47 26.04 22.65
N PRO A 56 19.31 27.06 22.91
CA PRO A 56 19.40 28.27 22.10
C PRO A 56 19.91 28.05 20.66
N LYS A 57 20.51 26.89 20.36
CA LYS A 57 21.17 26.61 19.09
C LYS A 57 20.23 26.10 17.99
N VAL A 58 19.07 25.55 18.34
CA VAL A 58 18.11 25.00 17.38
C VAL A 58 16.82 25.82 17.44
N ARG A 59 16.39 26.34 16.28
CA ARG A 59 15.13 27.09 16.20
C ARG A 59 13.97 26.16 16.55
N SER A 60 12.98 26.66 17.29
CA SER A 60 11.80 25.90 17.72
C SER A 60 11.07 25.18 16.58
N ALA A 61 11.03 25.78 15.38
CA ALA A 61 10.43 25.21 14.17
C ALA A 61 11.21 24.02 13.57
N ARG A 62 12.49 23.83 13.93
CA ARG A 62 13.34 22.70 13.49
C ARG A 62 13.52 21.63 14.55
N ILE A 63 12.80 21.72 15.67
CA ILE A 63 12.81 20.65 16.67
C ILE A 63 12.01 19.47 16.12
N PRO A 64 12.58 18.25 16.07
CA PRO A 64 11.89 17.06 15.61
C PRO A 64 10.56 16.84 16.35
N ARG A 65 9.53 16.51 15.58
CA ARG A 65 8.21 16.22 16.11
C ARG A 65 8.18 14.87 16.82
N ALA A 66 8.98 13.92 16.33
CA ALA A 66 9.23 12.63 16.96
C ALA A 66 10.73 12.37 17.06
N VAL A 67 11.12 11.68 18.13
CA VAL A 67 12.46 11.12 18.32
C VAL A 67 12.27 9.63 18.55
N ILE A 68 12.93 8.81 17.74
CA ILE A 68 12.93 7.35 17.86
C ILE A 68 14.30 6.91 18.32
N LEU A 69 14.34 6.13 19.39
CA LEU A 69 15.55 5.43 19.80
C LEU A 69 15.66 4.13 19.01
N VAL A 70 16.80 3.92 18.37
CA VAL A 70 17.13 2.71 17.61
C VAL A 70 18.43 2.12 18.13
N ASP A 71 18.56 0.81 18.03
CA ASP A 71 19.79 0.11 18.47
C ASP A 71 20.98 0.45 17.56
N GLU A 72 20.71 0.60 16.27
CA GLU A 72 21.68 1.00 15.24
C GLU A 72 20.99 1.73 14.08
N LEU A 73 21.76 2.54 13.35
CA LEU A 73 21.30 3.15 12.10
C LEU A 73 21.57 2.19 10.94
N PRO A 74 20.59 1.93 10.06
CA PRO A 74 20.81 1.13 8.86
C PRO A 74 21.82 1.84 7.95
N ARG A 75 22.75 1.08 7.38
CA ARG A 75 23.84 1.61 6.54
C ARG A 75 23.88 0.88 5.21
N ARG A 76 24.18 1.64 4.14
CA ARG A 76 24.50 1.09 2.81
C ARG A 76 25.92 0.49 2.82
N PRO A 77 26.28 -0.36 1.85
CA PRO A 77 27.65 -0.88 1.71
C PRO A 77 28.74 0.21 1.61
N SER A 78 28.37 1.43 1.23
CA SER A 78 29.25 2.61 1.22
C SER A 78 29.50 3.24 2.60
N GLY A 79 28.89 2.72 3.67
CA GLY A 79 28.97 3.23 5.04
C GLY A 79 28.01 4.39 5.36
N LYS A 80 27.33 4.95 4.35
CA LYS A 80 26.33 6.02 4.54
C LYS A 80 25.03 5.47 5.13
N VAL A 81 24.36 6.28 5.97
CA VAL A 81 23.04 5.95 6.53
C VAL A 81 22.04 5.72 5.40
N ALA A 82 21.31 4.61 5.46
CA ALA A 82 20.25 4.26 4.54
C ALA A 82 18.93 4.84 5.06
N HIS A 83 18.67 6.12 4.76
CA HIS A 83 17.46 6.81 5.23
C HIS A 83 16.15 6.12 4.82
N ASP A 84 16.17 5.38 3.71
CA ASP A 84 15.02 4.64 3.17
C ASP A 84 14.66 3.40 4.02
N ASP A 85 15.60 2.91 4.82
CA ASP A 85 15.45 1.71 5.66
C ASP A 85 15.15 2.06 7.14
N LEU A 86 14.96 3.34 7.46
CA LEU A 86 14.67 3.78 8.82
C LEU A 86 13.23 3.39 9.24
N PRO A 87 13.03 2.87 10.48
CA PRO A 87 11.70 2.50 10.97
C PRO A 87 10.70 3.66 10.96
N LEU A 88 9.44 3.43 10.60
CA LEU A 88 8.44 4.51 10.62
C LEU A 88 8.02 4.86 12.07
N PRO A 89 8.05 6.15 12.48
CA PRO A 89 7.58 6.57 13.81
C PRO A 89 6.06 6.57 13.90
N VAL A 90 5.58 6.31 15.11
CA VAL A 90 4.23 6.69 15.55
C VAL A 90 4.28 8.14 16.04
N LEU A 91 3.60 9.06 15.36
CA LEU A 91 3.70 10.49 15.66
C LEU A 91 2.81 10.91 16.84
N PRO A 92 3.34 11.67 17.82
CA PRO A 92 2.52 12.26 18.87
C PRO A 92 1.47 13.24 18.31
N GLY A 93 0.20 12.95 18.57
CA GLY A 93 -0.95 13.77 18.15
C GLY A 93 -1.84 13.15 17.06
N GLU A 94 -1.49 11.99 16.49
CA GLU A 94 -2.42 11.18 15.69
C GLU A 94 -3.45 10.43 16.57
N ALA A 95 -3.23 10.37 17.89
CA ALA A 95 -4.13 9.74 18.87
C ALA A 95 -5.32 10.62 19.32
N ARG A 96 -5.47 11.85 18.82
CA ARG A 96 -6.58 12.75 19.20
C ARG A 96 -7.25 13.38 17.98
N GLY A 97 -8.18 12.66 17.40
CA GLY A 97 -9.10 13.19 16.38
C GLY A 97 -10.32 12.27 16.20
N GLY A 98 -11.45 12.66 16.79
CA GLY A 98 -12.79 12.17 16.43
C GLY A 98 -13.21 10.80 16.96
N LYS A 99 -14.44 10.71 17.48
CA LYS A 99 -15.17 9.45 17.69
C LYS A 99 -15.38 8.78 16.33
N GLY A 100 -14.41 7.99 15.94
CA GLY A 100 -14.31 7.19 14.73
C GLY A 100 -12.94 6.56 14.82
N ALA A 101 -12.84 5.57 15.70
CA ALA A 101 -11.59 4.97 16.14
C ALA A 101 -10.65 4.74 14.95
N ALA A 102 -9.39 5.14 15.09
CA ALA A 102 -8.34 4.71 14.19
C ALA A 102 -8.28 3.18 14.28
N MET A 103 -9.02 2.54 13.37
CA MET A 103 -9.06 1.11 13.12
C MET A 103 -7.62 0.59 13.17
N GLY A 104 -7.31 -0.30 14.10
CA GLY A 104 -5.96 -0.90 14.18
C GLY A 104 -5.63 -1.59 12.86
N ASP A 105 -4.36 -1.75 12.50
CA ASP A 105 -3.99 -2.35 11.20
C ASP A 105 -4.63 -3.73 10.99
N GLY A 106 -4.78 -4.53 12.06
CA GLY A 106 -5.51 -5.81 12.01
C GLY A 106 -7.02 -5.67 11.77
N GLU A 107 -7.65 -4.62 12.30
CA GLU A 107 -9.08 -4.35 12.12
C GLU A 107 -9.38 -3.79 10.71
N ARG A 108 -8.44 -3.03 10.13
CA ARG A 108 -8.49 -2.61 8.70
C ARG A 108 -8.40 -3.79 7.75
N VAL A 109 -7.47 -4.72 8.02
CA VAL A 109 -7.35 -5.96 7.26
C VAL A 109 -8.63 -6.78 7.42
N GLY A 110 -9.18 -6.86 8.64
CA GLY A 110 -10.45 -7.53 8.90
C GLY A 110 -11.61 -6.97 8.07
N VAL A 111 -11.76 -5.64 7.99
CA VAL A 111 -12.79 -5.01 7.14
C VAL A 111 -12.55 -5.25 5.66
N LEU A 112 -11.30 -5.14 5.18
CA LEU A 112 -10.96 -5.43 3.80
C LEU A 112 -11.36 -6.86 3.43
N LEU A 113 -10.96 -7.84 4.25
CA LEU A 113 -11.30 -9.25 4.03
C LEU A 113 -12.80 -9.51 4.15
N GLY A 114 -13.49 -8.83 5.07
CA GLY A 114 -14.94 -8.93 5.22
C GLY A 114 -15.68 -8.41 3.99
N VAL A 115 -15.29 -7.25 3.45
CA VAL A 115 -15.85 -6.71 2.20
C VAL A 115 -15.52 -7.63 1.04
N ALA A 116 -14.28 -8.09 0.92
CA ALA A 116 -13.87 -9.01 -0.14
C ALA A 116 -14.70 -10.31 -0.13
N ALA A 117 -14.89 -10.92 1.05
CA ALA A 117 -15.68 -12.14 1.20
C ALA A 117 -17.17 -11.91 0.88
N ALA A 118 -17.74 -10.80 1.34
CA ALA A 118 -19.14 -10.46 1.05
C ALA A 118 -19.36 -10.24 -0.47
N VAL A 119 -18.47 -9.51 -1.13
CA VAL A 119 -18.54 -9.29 -2.58
C VAL A 119 -18.30 -10.59 -3.35
N ALA A 120 -17.36 -11.44 -2.92
CA ALA A 120 -17.13 -12.75 -3.53
C ALA A 120 -18.35 -13.66 -3.41
N LEU A 121 -19.03 -13.67 -2.25
CA LEU A 121 -20.26 -14.42 -2.06
C LEU A 121 -21.38 -13.90 -2.96
N LEU A 122 -21.56 -12.57 -3.03
CA LEU A 122 -22.53 -11.96 -3.93
C LEU A 122 -22.23 -12.31 -5.40
N SER A 123 -20.97 -12.27 -5.80
CA SER A 123 -20.51 -12.67 -7.13
C SER A 123 -20.92 -14.12 -7.46
N LEU A 124 -20.65 -15.06 -6.56
CA LEU A 124 -21.04 -16.46 -6.72
C LEU A 124 -22.56 -16.63 -6.88
N LEU A 125 -23.35 -15.92 -6.06
CA LEU A 125 -24.82 -16.00 -6.09
C LEU A 125 -25.42 -15.35 -7.34
N LEU A 126 -24.77 -14.32 -7.88
CA LEU A 126 -25.28 -13.55 -9.02
C LEU A 126 -24.75 -14.04 -10.37
N THR A 127 -23.76 -14.94 -10.40
CA THR A 127 -23.10 -15.35 -11.66
C THR A 127 -24.10 -15.88 -12.68
N ASP A 128 -24.94 -16.85 -12.32
CA ASP A 128 -25.93 -17.43 -13.25
C ASP A 128 -27.08 -16.47 -13.60
N ALA A 129 -27.34 -15.47 -12.75
CA ALA A 129 -28.35 -14.45 -13.04
C ALA A 129 -27.84 -13.46 -14.10
N ILE A 130 -26.54 -13.16 -14.12
CA ILE A 130 -25.92 -12.22 -15.06
C ILE A 130 -25.45 -12.94 -16.33
N TRP A 131 -24.90 -14.15 -16.21
CA TRP A 131 -24.45 -15.00 -17.32
C TRP A 131 -25.13 -16.38 -17.24
N PRO A 132 -26.37 -16.51 -17.73
CA PRO A 132 -27.12 -17.76 -17.64
C PRO A 132 -26.37 -18.94 -18.28
N GLY A 133 -26.14 -20.00 -17.49
CA GLY A 133 -25.48 -21.23 -17.93
C GLY A 133 -23.96 -21.16 -18.01
N SER A 134 -23.33 -20.05 -17.62
CA SER A 134 -21.87 -19.94 -17.63
C SER A 134 -21.19 -20.84 -16.61
N THR A 135 -21.91 -21.28 -15.56
CA THR A 135 -21.44 -22.21 -14.53
C THR A 135 -21.71 -23.69 -14.84
N ASP A 136 -22.36 -23.99 -15.97
CA ASP A 136 -22.76 -25.35 -16.31
C ASP A 136 -21.53 -26.19 -16.70
N VAL A 137 -21.22 -27.16 -15.85
CA VAL A 137 -20.15 -28.15 -16.04
C VAL A 137 -20.71 -29.57 -16.15
N SER A 138 -22.01 -29.74 -16.42
CA SER A 138 -22.68 -31.04 -16.53
C SER A 138 -22.08 -31.94 -17.61
N ALA A 139 -21.59 -31.34 -18.70
CA ALA A 139 -20.92 -32.04 -19.78
C ALA A 139 -19.46 -32.43 -19.47
N VAL A 140 -18.89 -31.95 -18.35
CA VAL A 140 -17.48 -32.15 -18.00
C VAL A 140 -17.33 -33.36 -17.07
N PRO A 141 -16.59 -34.42 -17.46
CA PRO A 141 -16.41 -35.60 -16.62
C PRO A 141 -15.56 -35.30 -15.38
N GLY A 142 -15.79 -36.05 -14.30
CA GLY A 142 -14.94 -36.00 -13.11
C GLY A 142 -13.54 -36.54 -13.40
N PRO A 143 -12.46 -35.99 -12.79
CA PRO A 143 -12.46 -34.95 -11.75
C PRO A 143 -12.46 -33.51 -12.29
N TRP A 144 -12.43 -33.32 -13.61
CA TRP A 144 -12.21 -32.03 -14.27
C TRP A 144 -13.27 -30.99 -13.91
N SER A 145 -14.54 -31.39 -13.78
CA SER A 145 -15.63 -30.50 -13.35
C SER A 145 -15.40 -29.89 -11.96
N GLY A 146 -14.68 -30.57 -11.07
CA GLY A 146 -14.26 -30.03 -9.78
C GLY A 146 -13.24 -28.90 -9.91
N PHE A 147 -12.29 -29.01 -10.84
CA PHE A 147 -11.32 -27.94 -11.11
C PHE A 147 -11.97 -26.69 -11.68
N PHE A 148 -12.94 -26.84 -12.59
CA PHE A 148 -13.72 -25.70 -13.08
C PHE A 148 -14.52 -25.02 -11.96
N ARG A 149 -15.12 -25.79 -11.05
CA ARG A 149 -15.79 -25.25 -9.85
C ARG A 149 -14.82 -24.48 -8.94
N GLY A 150 -13.61 -25.01 -8.75
CA GLY A 150 -12.56 -24.34 -7.99
C GLY A 150 -12.10 -23.03 -8.65
N LEU A 151 -12.02 -23.01 -9.98
CA LEU A 151 -11.70 -21.80 -10.75
C LEU A 151 -12.73 -20.68 -10.51
N TYR A 152 -14.04 -20.96 -10.58
CA TYR A 152 -15.07 -19.93 -10.30
C TYR A 152 -14.97 -19.36 -8.88
N LEU A 153 -14.64 -20.20 -7.90
CA LEU A 153 -14.41 -19.74 -6.54
C LEU A 153 -13.21 -18.79 -6.50
N ALA A 154 -12.10 -19.14 -7.14
CA ALA A 154 -10.92 -18.29 -7.22
C ALA A 154 -11.21 -16.95 -7.94
N GLU A 155 -11.95 -16.97 -9.04
CA GLU A 155 -12.37 -15.77 -9.77
C GLU A 155 -13.25 -14.85 -8.93
N SER A 156 -14.22 -15.40 -8.20
CA SER A 156 -15.11 -14.63 -7.33
C SER A 156 -14.36 -14.04 -6.13
N LEU A 157 -13.42 -14.79 -5.54
CA LEU A 157 -12.53 -14.29 -4.49
C LEU A 157 -11.62 -13.17 -5.01
N ALA A 158 -11.03 -13.34 -6.20
CA ALA A 158 -10.23 -12.31 -6.84
C ALA A 158 -11.06 -11.05 -7.12
N PHE A 159 -12.29 -11.21 -7.60
CA PHE A 159 -13.23 -10.10 -7.79
C PHE A 159 -13.53 -9.35 -6.49
N GLY A 160 -13.86 -10.08 -5.43
CA GLY A 160 -14.08 -9.50 -4.11
C GLY A 160 -12.86 -8.73 -3.60
N LEU A 161 -11.65 -9.30 -3.73
CA LEU A 161 -10.41 -8.62 -3.38
C LEU A 161 -10.16 -7.37 -4.25
N GLY A 162 -10.46 -7.43 -5.54
CA GLY A 162 -10.33 -6.29 -6.46
C GLY A 162 -11.23 -5.13 -6.05
N VAL A 163 -12.50 -5.39 -5.72
CA VAL A 163 -13.44 -4.37 -5.24
C VAL A 163 -13.00 -3.80 -3.88
N ALA A 164 -12.63 -4.65 -2.93
CA ALA A 164 -12.12 -4.20 -1.63
C ALA A 164 -10.83 -3.37 -1.78
N PHE A 165 -9.93 -3.78 -2.68
CA PHE A 165 -8.72 -3.03 -2.99
C PHE A 165 -9.06 -1.67 -3.59
N LEU A 166 -10.01 -1.56 -4.52
CA LEU A 166 -10.42 -0.27 -5.08
C LEU A 166 -10.95 0.70 -4.01
N MET A 167 -11.60 0.19 -2.97
CA MET A 167 -12.12 1.01 -1.86
C MET A 167 -11.04 1.45 -0.87
N PHE A 168 -10.09 0.56 -0.55
CA PHE A 168 -9.19 0.75 0.60
C PHE A 168 -7.69 0.73 0.27
N GLY A 169 -7.32 0.39 -0.96
CA GLY A 169 -5.94 0.15 -1.39
C GLY A 169 -5.13 1.41 -1.72
N TYR A 170 -5.78 2.54 -2.04
CA TYR A 170 -5.09 3.76 -2.46
C TYR A 170 -4.09 4.27 -1.41
N PRO A 171 -4.46 4.38 -0.10
CA PRO A 171 -3.53 4.81 0.94
C PRO A 171 -2.30 3.90 1.12
N MET A 172 -2.36 2.65 0.66
CA MET A 172 -1.20 1.74 0.68
C MET A 172 -0.22 2.08 -0.44
N LEU A 173 -0.71 2.38 -1.64
CA LEU A 173 0.11 2.78 -2.78
C LEU A 173 0.70 4.18 -2.64
N ASP A 174 -0.04 5.11 -2.02
CA ASP A 174 0.42 6.49 -1.80
C ASP A 174 1.68 6.57 -0.91
N ARG A 175 1.93 5.54 -0.09
CA ARG A 175 3.13 5.42 0.76
C ARG A 175 4.43 5.33 -0.03
N PHE A 176 4.38 4.85 -1.27
CA PHE A 176 5.57 4.76 -2.14
C PHE A 176 5.99 6.11 -2.71
N ASP A 177 5.24 7.18 -2.44
CA ASP A 177 5.54 8.55 -2.84
C ASP A 177 5.81 8.66 -4.36
N ARG A 178 4.94 8.06 -5.16
CA ARG A 178 4.97 8.19 -6.63
C ARG A 178 4.11 9.40 -7.08
N PRO A 179 4.27 9.89 -8.33
CA PRO A 179 3.38 10.89 -8.89
C PRO A 179 1.91 10.48 -8.78
N ARG A 180 1.00 11.40 -8.42
CA ARG A 180 -0.42 11.12 -8.05
C ARG A 180 -1.12 10.43 -9.19
N TRP A 181 -0.92 10.92 -10.40
CA TRP A 181 -1.52 10.34 -11.58
C TRP A 181 -1.09 8.87 -11.75
N LEU A 182 0.18 8.55 -11.48
CA LEU A 182 0.71 7.20 -11.57
C LEU A 182 0.25 6.32 -10.41
N THR A 183 0.12 6.86 -9.19
CA THR A 183 -0.48 6.17 -8.05
C THR A 183 -1.95 5.85 -8.30
N VAL A 184 -2.71 6.78 -8.87
CA VAL A 184 -4.11 6.55 -9.28
C VAL A 184 -4.18 5.47 -10.35
N LEU A 185 -3.34 5.54 -11.39
CA LEU A 185 -3.31 4.50 -12.42
C LEU A 185 -2.92 3.14 -11.85
N ALA A 186 -1.92 3.07 -10.96
CA ALA A 186 -1.54 1.82 -10.30
C ALA A 186 -2.67 1.26 -9.43
N HIS A 187 -3.40 2.12 -8.72
CA HIS A 187 -4.56 1.74 -7.93
C HIS A 187 -5.65 1.10 -8.78
N LEU A 188 -5.99 1.75 -9.90
CA LEU A 188 -6.96 1.22 -10.86
C LEU A 188 -6.45 -0.07 -11.53
N ALA A 189 -5.15 -0.14 -11.85
CA ALA A 189 -4.53 -1.29 -12.48
C ALA A 189 -4.58 -2.54 -11.60
N VAL A 190 -4.22 -2.45 -10.32
CA VAL A 190 -4.33 -3.58 -9.37
C VAL A 190 -5.78 -4.01 -9.22
N GLY A 191 -6.70 -3.05 -9.04
CA GLY A 191 -8.13 -3.34 -8.95
C GLY A 191 -8.65 -4.09 -10.18
N TRP A 192 -8.27 -3.65 -11.38
CA TRP A 192 -8.64 -4.28 -12.64
C TRP A 192 -8.04 -5.68 -12.80
N LEU A 193 -6.74 -5.85 -12.49
CA LEU A 193 -6.05 -7.15 -12.54
C LEU A 193 -6.66 -8.21 -11.63
N LEU A 194 -7.34 -7.81 -10.56
CA LEU A 194 -8.04 -8.71 -9.64
C LEU A 194 -9.51 -8.90 -10.06
N ALA A 195 -10.19 -7.82 -10.47
CA ALA A 195 -11.62 -7.84 -10.74
C ALA A 195 -11.99 -8.36 -12.14
N SER A 196 -11.10 -8.31 -13.12
CA SER A 196 -11.46 -8.61 -14.51
C SER A 196 -11.82 -10.08 -14.75
N TRP A 197 -11.27 -11.02 -13.97
CA TRP A 197 -11.38 -12.46 -14.25
C TRP A 197 -12.82 -12.97 -14.23
N TRP A 198 -13.61 -12.54 -13.25
CA TRP A 198 -15.01 -12.96 -13.13
C TRP A 198 -15.86 -12.56 -14.35
N PRO A 199 -15.97 -11.28 -14.76
CA PRO A 199 -16.73 -10.92 -15.95
C PRO A 199 -16.07 -11.43 -17.24
N GLN A 200 -14.74 -11.53 -17.30
CA GLN A 200 -14.02 -11.99 -18.48
C GLN A 200 -14.35 -13.44 -18.81
N ASP A 201 -14.13 -14.36 -17.88
CA ASP A 201 -14.27 -15.80 -18.13
C ASP A 201 -15.73 -16.18 -18.45
N ASN A 202 -16.68 -15.62 -17.69
CA ASN A 202 -18.11 -15.81 -17.94
C ASN A 202 -18.54 -15.27 -19.32
N SER A 203 -18.00 -14.13 -19.76
CA SER A 203 -18.31 -13.58 -21.09
C SER A 203 -17.72 -14.43 -22.22
N TYR A 204 -16.50 -14.94 -22.06
CA TYR A 204 -15.89 -15.84 -23.05
C TYR A 204 -16.68 -17.14 -23.22
N ARG A 205 -17.22 -17.70 -22.13
CA ARG A 205 -18.00 -18.95 -22.17
C ARG A 205 -19.30 -18.83 -22.94
N LEU A 206 -19.97 -17.67 -22.85
CA LEU A 206 -21.23 -17.43 -23.56
C LEU A 206 -21.03 -16.95 -25.01
N THR A 207 -19.83 -16.50 -25.36
CA THR A 207 -19.57 -15.97 -26.70
C THR A 207 -19.41 -17.09 -27.72
N GLY A 208 -20.16 -17.02 -28.81
CA GLY A 208 -20.04 -17.97 -29.92
C GLY A 208 -18.62 -18.00 -30.49
N LYS A 209 -18.11 -19.20 -30.81
CA LYS A 209 -16.75 -19.38 -31.34
C LYS A 209 -16.51 -18.69 -32.68
N THR A 210 -17.57 -18.40 -33.43
CA THR A 210 -17.53 -17.76 -34.75
C THR A 210 -18.01 -16.31 -34.72
N ASP A 211 -18.38 -15.78 -33.55
CA ASP A 211 -18.76 -14.38 -33.38
C ASP A 211 -17.49 -13.52 -33.21
N TRP A 212 -16.82 -13.24 -34.33
CA TRP A 212 -15.55 -12.52 -34.33
C TRP A 212 -15.64 -11.11 -33.76
N GLY A 213 -16.79 -10.45 -33.86
CA GLY A 213 -17.01 -9.12 -33.29
C GLY A 213 -16.94 -9.14 -31.78
N SER A 214 -17.70 -10.04 -31.15
CA SER A 214 -17.69 -10.21 -29.70
C SER A 214 -16.35 -10.77 -29.20
N GLN A 215 -15.75 -11.73 -29.92
CA GLN A 215 -14.42 -12.25 -29.58
C GLN A 215 -13.35 -11.15 -29.59
N ALA A 216 -13.34 -10.29 -30.62
CA ALA A 216 -12.43 -9.15 -30.66
C ALA A 216 -12.69 -8.17 -29.51
N ALA A 217 -13.96 -7.85 -29.22
CA ALA A 217 -14.32 -6.98 -28.11
C ALA A 217 -13.80 -7.51 -26.76
N LEU A 218 -13.88 -8.83 -26.51
CA LEU A 218 -13.36 -9.44 -25.29
C LEU A 218 -11.84 -9.40 -25.21
N VAL A 219 -11.13 -9.68 -26.31
CA VAL A 219 -9.65 -9.62 -26.35
C VAL A 219 -9.16 -8.20 -26.06
N TYR A 220 -9.73 -7.19 -26.71
CA TYR A 220 -9.32 -5.80 -26.48
C TYR A 220 -9.83 -5.24 -25.15
N GLY A 221 -11.03 -5.64 -24.73
CA GLY A 221 -11.66 -5.18 -23.49
C GLY A 221 -10.99 -5.73 -22.23
N PHE A 222 -10.58 -7.00 -22.24
CA PHE A 222 -9.96 -7.65 -21.09
C PHE A 222 -8.47 -7.92 -21.29
N ASN A 223 -8.08 -8.68 -22.31
CA ASN A 223 -6.69 -9.14 -22.42
C ASN A 223 -5.71 -7.97 -22.63
N VAL A 224 -6.03 -7.04 -23.53
CA VAL A 224 -5.16 -5.88 -23.78
C VAL A 224 -5.13 -4.94 -22.58
N THR A 225 -6.27 -4.67 -21.94
CA THR A 225 -6.32 -3.80 -20.76
C THR A 225 -5.57 -4.40 -19.56
N LEU A 226 -5.56 -5.73 -19.41
CA LEU A 226 -4.74 -6.44 -18.43
C LEU A 226 -3.23 -6.24 -18.69
N MET A 227 -2.79 -6.31 -19.95
CA MET A 227 -1.40 -6.04 -20.32
C MET A 227 -1.02 -4.58 -20.03
N LEU A 228 -1.91 -3.64 -20.33
CA LEU A 228 -1.71 -2.22 -20.01
C LEU A 228 -1.64 -1.99 -18.50
N ALA A 229 -2.52 -2.62 -17.72
CA ALA A 229 -2.49 -2.56 -16.26
C ALA A 229 -1.17 -3.08 -15.70
N ALA A 230 -0.67 -4.22 -16.21
CA ALA A 230 0.66 -4.72 -15.84
C ALA A 230 1.78 -3.71 -16.20
N GLY A 231 1.72 -3.11 -17.38
CA GLY A 231 2.67 -2.06 -17.80
C GLY A 231 2.66 -0.83 -16.87
N VAL A 232 1.48 -0.40 -16.41
CA VAL A 232 1.35 0.66 -15.40
C VAL A 232 2.04 0.28 -14.09
N LEU A 233 1.91 -0.96 -13.63
CA LEU A 233 2.56 -1.41 -12.40
C LEU A 233 4.08 -1.49 -12.54
N VAL A 234 4.59 -1.89 -13.71
CA VAL A 234 6.03 -1.81 -14.02
C VAL A 234 6.49 -0.35 -13.95
N ALA A 235 5.78 0.57 -14.60
CA ALA A 235 6.10 2.00 -14.56
C ALA A 235 6.06 2.55 -13.12
N PHE A 236 5.07 2.15 -12.32
CA PHE A 236 4.95 2.53 -10.91
C PHE A 236 6.12 2.03 -10.06
N ALA A 237 6.57 0.79 -10.29
CA ALA A 237 7.70 0.21 -9.57
C ALA A 237 9.01 0.98 -9.81
N PHE A 238 9.28 1.35 -11.06
CA PHE A 238 10.50 2.06 -11.46
C PHE A 238 10.41 3.60 -11.37
N ALA A 239 9.24 4.16 -11.11
CA ALA A 239 9.07 5.61 -11.01
C ALA A 239 9.91 6.19 -9.87
N ARG A 240 10.41 7.41 -10.07
CA ARG A 240 11.08 8.18 -9.02
C ARG A 240 10.06 8.71 -8.02
N HIS A 241 10.56 9.10 -6.85
CA HIS A 241 9.76 9.82 -5.88
C HIS A 241 9.24 11.12 -6.48
N ARG A 242 8.10 11.57 -5.95
CA ARG A 242 7.50 12.81 -6.38
C ARG A 242 8.41 13.98 -6.01
N ASP A 243 9.00 14.63 -7.02
CA ASP A 243 9.65 15.92 -6.85
C ASP A 243 8.55 16.97 -6.56
N ASP A 244 8.72 17.72 -5.46
CA ASP A 244 7.81 18.80 -5.05
C ASP A 244 8.05 20.08 -5.88
#